data_AF-A0A6I1FC08-F1
#
_entry.id   AF-A0A6I1FC08-F1
#
_cell.length_a   1.000
_cell.length_b   1.000
_cell.length_c   1.000
_cell.angle_alpha   90.00
_cell.angle_beta   90.00
_cell.angle_gamma   90.00
#
_symmetry.space_group_name_H-M   'P 1'
#
loop_
_entity.id
_entity.type
_entity.pdbx_description
1 polymer ?
#
loop_
_entity_poly.entity_id
_entity_poly.type
_entity_poly.pdbx_seq_one_letter_code
_entity_poly.pdbx_strand_id
1 'polypeptide(L)'
;MWKFALPLLLLSFSLAACGGNAADTGNAQMDYEATKKMVVDILKTDDGKAALQEMMKDEKIKQQLVMDQKIVAQTIEETLLSEKGEKFWKEAFKDPKFAGAVAKGMKKEQEELLKALMKDPEYQKMMLDIMQDPENEKNITKLLKSKEYREHLQKVMSETFESPLYKAKIQDILLKAASEQAEGEKKQEGGAQQEQQKGGGGGQ
;
A
#
# COMPACT_ATOMS: atom_id res chain seq x y z
N MET A 1 11.32 -94.93 -49.39
CA MET A 1 11.31 -94.48 -47.97
C MET A 1 9.97 -93.80 -47.65
N TRP A 2 8.86 -94.53 -47.79
CA TRP A 2 7.48 -94.03 -47.65
C TRP A 2 6.76 -94.79 -46.50
N LYS A 3 7.45 -94.98 -45.37
CA LYS A 3 6.93 -95.73 -44.21
C LYS A 3 6.89 -94.93 -42.91
N PHE A 4 7.29 -93.65 -42.94
CA PHE A 4 7.25 -92.75 -41.78
C PHE A 4 6.21 -91.62 -41.89
N ALA A 5 5.39 -91.60 -42.95
CA ALA A 5 4.37 -90.56 -43.17
C ALA A 5 3.00 -90.87 -42.52
N LEU A 6 2.80 -92.10 -42.03
CA LEU A 6 1.53 -92.56 -41.44
C LEU A 6 1.30 -92.15 -39.96
N PRO A 7 2.32 -92.01 -39.08
CA PRO A 7 2.08 -91.58 -37.70
C PRO A 7 1.93 -90.06 -37.54
N LEU A 8 2.26 -89.24 -38.56
CA LEU A 8 2.18 -87.78 -38.49
C LEU A 8 0.77 -87.24 -38.80
N LEU A 9 -0.04 -87.98 -39.57
CA LEU A 9 -1.41 -87.62 -39.91
C LEU A 9 -2.44 -88.09 -38.85
N LEU A 10 -2.04 -89.02 -37.98
CA LEU A 10 -2.87 -89.49 -36.86
C LEU A 10 -2.77 -88.59 -35.62
N LEU A 11 -1.73 -87.75 -35.51
CA LEU A 11 -1.50 -86.85 -34.39
C LEU A 11 -2.19 -85.48 -34.57
N SER A 12 -2.62 -85.15 -35.79
CA SER A 12 -3.33 -83.90 -36.11
C SER A 12 -4.83 -83.95 -35.79
N PHE A 13 -5.40 -85.15 -35.63
CA PHE A 13 -6.83 -85.32 -35.34
C PHE A 13 -7.15 -85.21 -33.84
N SER A 14 -6.15 -85.28 -32.97
CA SER A 14 -6.32 -85.24 -31.51
C SER A 14 -6.42 -83.82 -30.92
N LEU A 15 -6.03 -82.77 -31.68
CA LEU A 15 -6.14 -81.37 -31.23
C LEU A 15 -7.47 -80.70 -31.61
N ALA A 16 -8.32 -81.34 -32.42
CA ALA A 16 -9.64 -80.82 -32.78
C ALA A 16 -10.76 -81.23 -31.79
N ALA A 17 -10.43 -81.97 -30.72
CA ALA A 17 -11.40 -82.47 -29.74
C ALA A 17 -11.53 -81.60 -28.46
N CYS A 18 -10.87 -80.44 -28.40
CA CYS A 18 -11.17 -79.40 -27.40
C CYS A 18 -11.61 -78.11 -28.11
N GLY A 19 -12.64 -78.24 -28.95
CA GLY A 19 -13.29 -77.17 -29.68
C GLY A 19 -14.80 -77.19 -29.40
N GLY A 20 -15.16 -77.13 -28.12
CA GLY A 20 -16.53 -76.90 -27.67
C GLY A 20 -16.81 -75.41 -27.52
N ASN A 21 -17.23 -74.77 -28.61
CA ASN A 21 -18.34 -73.81 -28.69
C ASN A 21 -18.19 -72.94 -29.95
N ALA A 22 -19.05 -73.23 -30.92
CA ALA A 22 -19.50 -72.24 -31.88
C ALA A 22 -20.42 -71.22 -31.20
N ALA A 23 -20.47 -70.00 -31.76
CA ALA A 23 -21.04 -68.76 -31.23
C ALA A 23 -20.13 -68.12 -30.16
N ASP A 24 -19.57 -66.92 -30.35
CA ASP A 24 -20.35 -65.70 -30.43
C ASP A 24 -19.45 -64.50 -30.83
N THR A 25 -19.70 -63.91 -32.00
CA THR A 25 -19.08 -62.65 -32.45
C THR A 25 -20.06 -61.47 -32.41
N GLY A 26 -21.13 -61.58 -31.62
CA GLY A 26 -22.08 -60.51 -31.29
C GLY A 26 -22.05 -60.03 -29.83
N ASN A 27 -21.42 -60.78 -28.91
CA ASN A 27 -21.44 -60.46 -27.47
C ASN A 27 -20.41 -59.43 -27.00
N ALA A 28 -19.29 -59.21 -27.70
CA ALA A 28 -18.22 -58.34 -27.18
C ALA A 28 -18.65 -56.87 -26.95
N GLN A 29 -19.62 -56.38 -27.72
CA GLN A 29 -20.12 -55.01 -27.60
C GLN A 29 -21.29 -54.88 -26.59
N MET A 30 -22.08 -55.94 -26.39
CA MET A 30 -23.05 -56.01 -25.29
C MET A 30 -22.37 -56.19 -23.93
N ASP A 31 -21.28 -56.97 -23.89
CA ASP A 31 -20.45 -57.13 -22.69
C ASP A 31 -19.72 -55.85 -22.30
N TYR A 32 -19.33 -55.01 -23.27
CA TYR A 32 -18.69 -53.72 -22.96
C TYR A 32 -19.67 -52.76 -22.27
N GLU A 33 -20.89 -52.61 -22.77
CA GLU A 33 -21.90 -51.77 -22.13
C GLU A 33 -22.39 -52.34 -20.79
N ALA A 34 -22.50 -53.67 -20.68
CA ALA A 34 -22.83 -54.34 -19.41
C ALA A 34 -21.71 -54.18 -18.38
N THR A 35 -20.44 -54.33 -18.80
CA THR A 35 -19.26 -54.15 -17.93
C THR A 35 -19.08 -52.68 -17.55
N LYS A 36 -19.31 -51.74 -18.47
CA LYS A 36 -19.30 -50.31 -18.17
C LYS A 36 -20.37 -49.95 -17.15
N LYS A 37 -21.59 -50.48 -17.30
CA LYS A 37 -22.67 -50.27 -16.33
C LYS A 37 -22.32 -50.88 -14.97
N MET A 38 -21.77 -52.08 -14.95
CA MET A 38 -21.27 -52.73 -13.74
C MET A 38 -20.18 -51.91 -13.05
N VAL A 39 -19.19 -51.41 -13.78
CA VAL A 39 -18.11 -50.56 -13.23
C VAL A 39 -18.66 -49.24 -12.70
N VAL A 40 -19.59 -48.60 -13.41
CA VAL A 40 -20.25 -47.36 -12.95
C VAL A 40 -21.08 -47.61 -11.69
N ASP A 41 -21.75 -48.76 -11.61
CA ASP A 41 -22.55 -49.12 -10.44
C ASP A 41 -21.64 -49.45 -9.24
N ILE A 42 -20.51 -50.16 -9.44
CA ILE A 42 -19.48 -50.39 -8.41
C ILE A 42 -18.87 -49.08 -7.91
N LEU A 43 -18.61 -48.09 -8.78
CA LEU A 43 -18.11 -46.78 -8.34
C LEU A 43 -19.16 -45.98 -7.55
N LYS A 44 -20.45 -46.25 -7.77
CA LYS A 44 -21.56 -45.58 -7.07
C LYS A 44 -21.96 -46.27 -5.77
N THR A 45 -21.61 -47.54 -5.57
CA THR A 45 -21.88 -48.24 -4.31
C THR A 45 -21.12 -47.61 -3.16
N ASP A 46 -21.59 -47.88 -1.95
CA ASP A 46 -20.97 -47.34 -0.73
C ASP A 46 -19.53 -47.85 -0.57
N ASP A 47 -19.24 -49.08 -1.02
CA ASP A 47 -17.89 -49.64 -1.04
C ASP A 47 -16.97 -48.91 -2.04
N GLY A 48 -17.46 -48.58 -3.24
CA GLY A 48 -16.69 -47.80 -4.22
C GLY A 48 -16.39 -46.39 -3.73
N LYS A 49 -17.36 -45.73 -3.09
CA LYS A 49 -17.16 -44.42 -2.45
C LYS A 49 -16.21 -44.51 -1.26
N ALA A 50 -16.31 -45.55 -0.43
CA ALA A 50 -15.42 -45.77 0.70
C ALA A 50 -13.97 -46.00 0.25
N ALA A 51 -13.76 -46.81 -0.78
CA ALA A 51 -12.44 -47.06 -1.36
C ALA A 51 -11.83 -45.78 -1.96
N LEU A 52 -12.62 -44.96 -2.66
CA LEU A 52 -12.17 -43.67 -3.16
C LEU A 52 -11.85 -42.68 -2.02
N GLN A 53 -12.66 -42.65 -0.97
CA GLN A 53 -12.40 -41.84 0.23
C GLN A 53 -11.13 -42.30 0.96
N GLU A 54 -10.86 -43.59 1.01
CA GLU A 54 -9.65 -44.16 1.61
C GLU A 54 -8.41 -43.82 0.79
N MET A 55 -8.49 -43.93 -0.54
CA MET A 55 -7.44 -43.46 -1.44
C MET A 55 -7.20 -41.94 -1.32
N MET A 56 -8.25 -41.13 -1.20
CA MET A 56 -8.12 -39.68 -0.99
C MET A 56 -7.51 -39.32 0.37
N LYS A 57 -7.42 -40.25 1.33
CA LYS A 57 -6.68 -40.03 2.58
C LYS A 57 -5.17 -40.22 2.40
N ASP A 58 -4.73 -40.91 1.34
CA ASP A 58 -3.31 -41.05 1.03
C ASP A 58 -2.72 -39.70 0.57
N GLU A 59 -1.69 -39.25 1.29
CA GLU A 59 -0.98 -37.99 1.03
C GLU A 59 -0.39 -37.92 -0.39
N LYS A 60 0.05 -39.05 -0.98
CA LYS A 60 0.59 -39.06 -2.35
C LYS A 60 -0.51 -38.80 -3.39
N ILE A 61 -1.71 -39.34 -3.15
CA ILE A 61 -2.86 -39.17 -4.05
C ILE A 61 -3.41 -37.75 -3.92
N LYS A 62 -3.50 -37.19 -2.70
CA LYS A 62 -3.85 -35.78 -2.48
C LYS A 62 -2.90 -34.84 -3.20
N GLN A 63 -1.58 -35.07 -3.07
CA GLN A 63 -0.58 -34.26 -3.75
C GLN A 63 -0.76 -34.29 -5.27
N GLN A 64 -0.98 -35.46 -5.87
CA GLN A 64 -1.20 -35.55 -7.32
C GLN A 64 -2.51 -34.90 -7.79
N LEU A 65 -3.57 -34.94 -6.97
CA LEU A 65 -4.87 -34.32 -7.30
C LEU A 65 -4.85 -32.79 -7.14
N VAL A 66 -4.11 -32.28 -6.15
CA VAL A 66 -3.95 -30.83 -5.88
C VAL A 66 -2.98 -30.16 -6.87
N MET A 67 -2.28 -30.93 -7.70
CA MET A 67 -1.28 -30.43 -8.65
C MET A 67 -1.83 -29.98 -10.01
N ASP A 68 -3.15 -29.87 -10.21
CA ASP A 68 -3.64 -29.10 -11.36
C ASP A 68 -3.41 -27.60 -11.09
N GLN A 69 -2.18 -27.16 -11.36
CA GLN A 69 -1.74 -25.80 -11.10
C GLN A 69 -2.62 -24.74 -11.77
N LYS A 70 -3.28 -25.07 -12.88
CA LYS A 70 -4.14 -24.13 -13.58
C LYS A 70 -5.45 -23.94 -12.82
N ILE A 71 -6.09 -25.02 -12.37
CA ILE A 71 -7.31 -24.94 -11.57
C ILE A 71 -7.02 -24.30 -10.21
N VAL A 72 -5.90 -24.64 -9.58
CA VAL A 72 -5.50 -24.03 -8.30
C VAL A 72 -5.22 -22.53 -8.45
N ALA A 73 -4.47 -22.10 -9.47
CA ALA A 73 -4.20 -20.70 -9.72
C ALA A 73 -5.49 -19.92 -10.01
N GLN A 74 -6.36 -20.43 -10.88
CA GLN A 74 -7.65 -19.81 -11.19
C GLN A 74 -8.55 -19.72 -9.96
N THR A 75 -8.62 -20.78 -9.14
CA THR A 75 -9.41 -20.78 -7.92
C THR A 75 -8.88 -19.77 -6.90
N ILE A 76 -7.55 -19.65 -6.77
CA ILE A 76 -6.92 -18.65 -5.89
C ILE A 76 -7.21 -17.25 -6.40
N GLU A 77 -7.05 -16.99 -7.70
CA GLU A 77 -7.34 -15.70 -8.32
C GLU A 77 -8.81 -15.31 -8.14
N GLU A 78 -9.74 -16.19 -8.51
CA GLU A 78 -11.17 -15.97 -8.32
C GLU A 78 -11.54 -15.76 -6.85
N THR A 79 -10.96 -16.54 -5.93
CA THR A 79 -11.27 -16.42 -4.51
C THR A 79 -10.71 -15.14 -3.91
N LEU A 80 -9.47 -14.77 -4.24
CA LEU A 80 -8.82 -13.56 -3.73
C LEU A 80 -9.39 -12.28 -4.32
N LEU A 81 -9.79 -12.29 -5.61
CA LEU A 81 -10.42 -11.15 -6.29
C LEU A 81 -11.94 -11.06 -6.05
N SER A 82 -12.56 -12.10 -5.50
CA SER A 82 -13.98 -12.06 -5.13
C SER A 82 -14.25 -11.17 -3.90
N GLU A 83 -15.51 -10.77 -3.74
CA GLU A 83 -15.98 -10.12 -2.50
C GLU A 83 -15.70 -10.94 -1.23
N LYS A 84 -15.59 -12.28 -1.34
CA LYS A 84 -15.23 -13.13 -0.21
C LYS A 84 -13.76 -12.94 0.17
N GLY A 85 -12.87 -12.78 -0.82
CA GLY A 85 -11.47 -12.44 -0.61
C GLY A 85 -11.32 -11.05 0.04
N GLU A 86 -12.05 -10.05 -0.46
CA GLU A 86 -12.05 -8.71 0.13
C GLU A 86 -12.53 -8.73 1.59
N LYS A 87 -13.63 -9.44 1.88
CA LYS A 87 -14.13 -9.63 3.26
C LYS A 87 -13.11 -10.36 4.14
N PHE A 88 -12.47 -11.41 3.60
CA PHE A 88 -11.42 -12.13 4.31
C PHE A 88 -10.27 -11.19 4.71
N TRP A 89 -9.75 -10.40 3.76
CA TRP A 89 -8.68 -9.44 4.06
C TRP A 89 -9.13 -8.38 5.07
N LYS A 90 -10.33 -7.83 4.91
CA LYS A 90 -10.89 -6.85 5.88
C LYS A 90 -10.99 -7.41 7.29
N GLU A 91 -11.42 -8.66 7.46
CA GLU A 91 -11.46 -9.29 8.79
C GLU A 91 -10.06 -9.68 9.29
N ALA A 92 -9.18 -10.17 8.42
CA ALA A 92 -7.82 -10.55 8.78
C ALA A 92 -7.01 -9.33 9.24
N PHE A 93 -7.16 -8.16 8.60
CA PHE A 93 -6.49 -6.93 9.02
C PHE A 93 -7.01 -6.36 10.34
N LYS A 94 -8.17 -6.81 10.85
CA LYS A 94 -8.62 -6.45 12.21
C LYS A 94 -7.86 -7.21 13.29
N ASP A 95 -7.24 -8.36 12.99
CA ASP A 95 -6.38 -9.07 13.93
C ASP A 95 -5.03 -8.35 14.05
N PRO A 96 -4.66 -7.81 15.23
CA PRO A 96 -3.39 -7.13 15.44
C PRO A 96 -2.17 -8.02 15.18
N LYS A 97 -2.28 -9.34 15.41
CA LYS A 97 -1.16 -10.27 15.14
C LYS A 97 -0.91 -10.40 13.65
N PHE A 98 -1.99 -10.56 12.88
CA PHE A 98 -1.92 -10.63 11.43
C PHE A 98 -1.43 -9.30 10.83
N ALA A 99 -2.08 -8.18 11.19
CA ALA A 99 -1.69 -6.85 10.72
C ALA A 99 -0.23 -6.53 11.10
N GLY A 100 0.19 -6.89 12.31
CA GLY A 100 1.58 -6.71 12.76
C GLY A 100 2.59 -7.56 11.99
N ALA A 101 2.24 -8.80 11.63
CA ALA A 101 3.09 -9.66 10.80
C ALA A 101 3.22 -9.11 9.38
N VAL A 102 2.10 -8.69 8.77
CA VAL A 102 2.08 -8.08 7.43
C VAL A 102 2.89 -6.78 7.42
N ALA A 103 2.66 -5.89 8.40
CA ALA A 103 3.39 -4.64 8.52
C ALA A 103 4.90 -4.86 8.70
N LYS A 104 5.31 -5.88 9.48
CA LYS A 104 6.72 -6.26 9.62
C LYS A 104 7.32 -6.76 8.31
N GLY A 105 6.59 -7.59 7.56
CA GLY A 105 7.02 -8.08 6.26
C GLY A 105 7.18 -6.97 5.23
N MET A 106 6.27 -5.99 5.24
CA MET A 106 6.28 -4.85 4.32
C MET A 106 7.18 -3.69 4.78
N LYS A 107 7.76 -3.74 5.99
CA LYS A 107 8.46 -2.60 6.59
C LYS A 107 9.54 -2.02 5.68
N LYS A 108 10.36 -2.88 5.06
CA LYS A 108 11.48 -2.46 4.22
C LYS A 108 10.99 -1.74 2.95
N GLU A 109 10.08 -2.38 2.22
CA GLU A 109 9.49 -1.81 1.00
C GLU A 109 8.70 -0.53 1.30
N GLN A 110 7.99 -0.48 2.43
CA GLN A 110 7.28 0.70 2.88
C GLN A 110 8.24 1.86 3.21
N GLU A 111 9.37 1.57 3.84
CA GLU A 111 10.40 2.58 4.14
C GLU A 111 11.04 3.12 2.85
N GLU A 112 11.35 2.24 1.89
CA GLU A 112 11.90 2.63 0.59
C GLU A 112 10.89 3.47 -0.20
N LEU A 113 9.62 3.06 -0.22
CA LEU A 113 8.52 3.81 -0.84
C LEU A 113 8.35 5.19 -0.19
N LEU A 114 8.34 5.28 1.15
CA LEU A 114 8.24 6.56 1.85
C LEU A 114 9.44 7.47 1.54
N LYS A 115 10.66 6.93 1.48
CA LYS A 115 11.86 7.70 1.08
C LYS A 115 11.80 8.18 -0.36
N ALA A 116 11.24 7.38 -1.25
CA ALA A 116 11.02 7.77 -2.64
C ALA A 116 9.96 8.88 -2.73
N LEU A 117 8.82 8.71 -2.06
CA LEU A 117 7.74 9.70 -2.02
C LEU A 117 8.20 11.02 -1.39
N MET A 118 9.05 11.02 -0.37
CA MET A 118 9.61 12.28 0.16
C MET A 118 10.40 13.10 -0.87
N LYS A 119 10.86 12.49 -1.97
CA LYS A 119 11.53 13.17 -3.08
C LYS A 119 10.59 13.53 -4.22
N ASP A 120 9.36 13.05 -4.16
CA ASP A 120 8.33 13.32 -5.17
C ASP A 120 7.68 14.70 -4.93
N PRO A 121 7.54 15.55 -5.96
CA PRO A 121 6.98 16.89 -5.81
C PRO A 121 5.53 16.92 -5.33
N GLU A 122 4.69 15.97 -5.74
CA GLU A 122 3.28 15.93 -5.33
C GLU A 122 3.16 15.55 -3.86
N TYR A 123 3.94 14.55 -3.43
CA TYR A 123 3.98 14.17 -2.02
C TYR A 123 4.59 15.25 -1.13
N GLN A 124 5.62 15.96 -1.61
CA GLN A 124 6.17 17.13 -0.91
C GLN A 124 5.12 18.23 -0.74
N LYS A 125 4.30 18.50 -1.76
CA LYS A 125 3.22 19.46 -1.67
C LYS A 125 2.21 19.07 -0.60
N MET A 126 1.76 17.81 -0.60
CA MET A 126 0.87 17.29 0.46
C MET A 126 1.50 17.41 1.85
N MET A 127 2.81 17.16 1.97
CA MET A 127 3.53 17.32 3.24
C MET A 127 3.59 18.79 3.68
N LEU A 128 3.80 19.73 2.75
CA LEU A 128 3.79 21.16 3.05
C LEU A 128 2.41 21.62 3.52
N ASP A 129 1.34 21.11 2.92
CA ASP A 129 -0.03 21.41 3.35
C ASP A 129 -0.26 20.92 4.80
N ILE A 130 0.23 19.73 5.16
CA ILE A 130 0.21 19.22 6.54
C ILE A 130 1.02 20.13 7.47
N MET A 131 2.19 20.63 7.03
CA MET A 131 3.01 21.53 7.84
C MET A 131 2.36 22.91 8.04
N GLN A 132 1.41 23.30 7.19
CA GLN A 132 0.64 24.53 7.32
C GLN A 132 -0.59 24.39 8.23
N ASP A 133 -0.79 23.22 8.85
CA ASP A 133 -1.86 23.06 9.84
C ASP A 133 -1.70 24.06 11.00
N PRO A 134 -2.79 24.71 11.47
CA PRO A 134 -2.78 25.61 12.62
C PRO A 134 -2.09 25.08 13.88
N GLU A 135 -2.10 23.76 14.13
CA GLU A 135 -1.38 23.17 15.26
C GLU A 135 0.14 23.25 15.05
N ASN A 136 0.61 22.99 13.83
CA ASN A 136 2.02 23.10 13.50
C ASN A 136 2.48 24.58 13.47
N GLU A 137 1.62 25.49 13.02
CA GLU A 137 1.89 26.94 13.09
C GLU A 137 2.09 27.41 14.54
N LYS A 138 1.28 26.91 15.49
CA LYS A 138 1.46 27.21 16.92
C LYS A 138 2.81 26.69 17.43
N ASN A 139 3.22 25.49 17.01
CA ASN A 139 4.50 24.91 17.40
C ASN A 139 5.68 25.72 16.84
N ILE A 140 5.62 26.13 15.57
CA ILE A 140 6.60 27.01 14.93
C ILE A 140 6.63 28.36 15.64
N THR A 141 5.48 28.96 15.94
CA THR A 141 5.41 30.24 16.66
C THR A 141 6.02 30.15 18.06
N LYS A 142 5.81 29.04 18.76
CA LYS A 142 6.43 28.79 20.07
C LYS A 142 7.94 28.68 19.94
N LEU A 143 8.44 28.02 18.90
CA LEU A 143 9.87 27.91 18.60
C LEU A 143 10.49 29.28 18.27
N LEU A 144 9.84 30.09 17.45
CA LEU A 144 10.29 31.45 17.13
C LEU A 144 10.31 32.38 18.37
N LYS A 145 9.48 32.08 19.38
CA LYS A 145 9.47 32.81 20.66
C LYS A 145 10.41 32.20 21.70
N SER A 146 11.13 31.12 21.38
CA SER A 146 12.05 30.46 22.30
C SER A 146 13.25 31.36 22.62
N LYS A 147 13.95 31.06 23.72
CA LYS A 147 15.12 31.85 24.14
C LYS A 147 16.26 31.73 23.13
N GLU A 148 16.46 30.53 22.59
CA GLU A 148 17.49 30.22 21.60
C GLU A 148 17.28 31.02 20.31
N TYR A 149 16.03 31.09 19.82
CA TYR A 149 15.73 31.89 18.63
C TYR A 149 15.82 33.40 18.91
N ARG A 150 15.47 33.85 20.12
CA ARG A 150 15.64 35.25 20.52
C ARG A 150 17.10 35.70 20.55
N GLU A 151 18.02 34.85 20.98
CA GLU A 151 19.47 35.16 20.93
C GLU A 151 19.95 35.36 19.49
N HIS A 152 19.54 34.45 18.59
CA HIS A 152 19.81 34.61 17.16
C HIS A 152 19.18 35.89 16.60
N LEU A 153 17.92 36.18 16.97
CA LEU A 153 17.21 37.39 16.53
C LEU A 153 17.89 38.67 17.04
N GLN A 154 18.35 38.67 18.30
CA GLN A 154 19.10 39.79 18.88
C GLN A 154 20.41 40.01 18.13
N LYS A 155 21.14 38.95 17.79
CA LYS A 155 22.36 39.05 16.99
C LYS A 155 22.09 39.64 15.61
N VAL A 156 21.08 39.15 14.89
CA VAL A 156 20.68 39.69 13.58
C VAL A 156 20.25 41.15 13.68
N MET A 157 19.52 41.53 14.74
CA MET A 157 19.13 42.93 14.97
C MET A 157 20.35 43.81 15.23
N SER A 158 21.31 43.36 16.06
CA SER A 158 22.56 44.09 16.30
C SER A 158 23.35 44.27 15.02
N GLU A 159 23.55 43.22 14.23
CA GLU A 159 24.22 43.29 12.93
C GLU A 159 23.50 44.23 11.95
N THR A 160 22.16 44.22 11.96
CA THR A 160 21.34 45.13 11.16
C THR A 160 21.55 46.57 11.58
N PHE A 161 21.56 46.89 12.88
CA PHE A 161 21.83 48.24 13.38
C PHE A 161 23.27 48.68 13.15
N GLU A 162 24.21 47.74 13.11
CA GLU A 162 25.61 48.02 12.81
C GLU A 162 25.89 48.26 11.33
N SER A 163 24.96 47.87 10.45
CA SER A 163 25.06 48.10 9.01
C SER A 163 25.18 49.60 8.69
N PRO A 164 26.13 50.00 7.82
CA PRO A 164 26.30 51.39 7.42
C PRO A 164 25.02 52.06 6.91
N LEU A 165 24.17 51.30 6.19
CA LEU A 165 22.89 51.80 5.69
C LEU A 165 21.91 52.13 6.83
N TYR A 166 21.85 51.30 7.86
CA TYR A 166 20.98 51.53 9.01
C TYR A 166 21.54 52.60 9.94
N LYS A 167 22.85 52.65 10.16
CA LYS A 167 23.51 53.74 10.88
C LYS A 167 23.21 55.11 10.24
N ALA A 168 23.32 55.21 8.91
CA ALA A 168 22.99 56.43 8.18
C ALA A 168 21.50 56.82 8.33
N LYS A 169 20.59 55.83 8.24
CA LYS A 169 19.15 56.07 8.47
C LYS A 169 18.86 56.53 9.90
N ILE A 170 19.50 55.93 10.90
CA ILE A 170 19.35 56.33 12.31
C ILE A 170 19.88 57.74 12.51
N GLN A 171 21.02 58.08 11.92
CA GLN A 171 21.58 59.43 11.97
C GLN A 171 20.63 60.46 11.32
N ASP A 172 20.07 60.15 10.14
CA ASP A 172 19.09 61.02 9.47
C ASP A 172 17.83 61.21 10.32
N ILE A 173 17.32 60.16 10.96
CA ILE A 173 16.18 60.23 11.88
C ILE A 173 16.53 61.11 13.10
N LEU A 174 17.71 60.96 13.70
CA LEU A 174 18.14 61.77 14.84
C LEU A 174 18.30 63.25 14.46
N LEU A 175 18.84 63.55 13.27
CA LEU A 175 18.96 64.91 12.77
C LEU A 175 17.59 65.55 12.51
N LYS A 176 16.63 64.80 11.96
CA LYS A 176 15.24 65.26 11.78
C LYS A 176 14.57 65.53 13.12
N ALA A 177 14.66 64.61 14.08
CA ALA A 177 14.08 64.79 15.41
C ALA A 177 14.67 66.02 16.13
N ALA A 178 16.00 66.23 16.05
CA ALA A 178 16.64 67.41 16.61
C ALA A 178 16.19 68.70 15.92
N SER A 179 15.97 68.67 14.61
CA SER A 179 15.46 69.82 13.85
C SER A 179 14.01 70.15 14.22
N GLU A 180 13.16 69.14 14.37
CA GLU A 180 11.76 69.28 14.82
C GLU A 180 11.67 69.79 16.26
N GLN A 181 12.54 69.33 17.17
CA GLN A 181 12.61 69.87 18.53
C GLN A 181 13.08 71.32 18.56
N ALA A 182 14.09 71.68 17.74
CA ALA A 182 14.56 73.06 17.63
C ALA A 182 13.51 74.00 17.01
N GLU A 183 12.68 73.50 16.10
CA GLU A 183 11.52 74.24 15.56
C GLU A 183 10.35 74.31 16.57
N GLY A 184 10.18 73.30 17.42
CA GLY A 184 9.24 73.28 18.53
C GLY A 184 9.60 74.27 19.66
N GLU A 185 10.88 74.35 20.04
CA GLU A 185 11.37 75.30 21.04
C GLU A 185 11.31 76.76 20.54
N LYS A 186 11.58 77.00 19.25
CA LYS A 186 11.38 78.34 18.64
C LYS A 186 9.92 78.79 18.62
N LYS A 187 8.95 77.88 18.68
CA LYS A 187 7.52 78.23 18.82
C LYS A 187 7.08 78.46 20.27
N GLN A 188 7.86 78.03 21.27
CA GLN A 188 7.52 78.23 22.68
C GLN A 188 8.17 79.48 23.31
N GLU A 189 9.31 79.95 22.78
CA GLU A 189 9.92 81.24 23.19
C GLU A 189 9.39 82.48 22.42
N GLY A 190 8.66 82.29 21.32
CA GLY A 190 8.12 83.41 20.51
C GLY A 190 6.77 83.99 20.97
N GLY A 191 6.17 83.46 22.04
CA GLY A 191 4.79 83.79 22.44
C GLY A 191 4.62 84.83 23.55
N ALA A 192 5.70 85.31 24.18
CA ALA A 192 5.60 86.11 25.42
C ALA A 192 6.00 87.58 25.27
N GLN A 193 5.96 88.16 24.06
CA GLN A 193 6.33 89.57 23.89
C GLN A 193 5.58 90.27 22.76
N GLN A 194 4.24 90.33 22.88
CA GLN A 194 3.47 91.28 22.08
C GLN A 194 2.12 91.70 22.72
N GLU A 195 2.15 92.17 23.97
CA GLU A 195 1.04 92.94 24.55
C GLU A 195 1.54 94.18 25.30
N GLN A 196 2.24 95.09 24.63
CA GLN A 196 2.36 96.46 25.13
C GLN A 196 2.77 97.46 24.04
N GLN A 197 1.79 97.91 23.24
CA GLN A 197 1.64 99.29 22.72
C GLN A 197 0.75 99.30 21.47
N LYS A 198 -0.53 99.64 21.67
CA LYS A 198 -1.25 100.68 20.93
C LYS A 198 -2.72 100.66 21.33
N GLY A 199 -3.24 101.80 21.78
CA GLY A 199 -4.68 101.98 21.92
C GLY A 199 -5.16 102.92 23.01
N GLY A 200 -4.39 103.92 23.43
CA GLY A 200 -4.93 105.09 24.10
C GLY A 200 -5.23 106.19 23.07
N GLY A 201 -6.51 106.56 22.89
CA GLY A 201 -6.89 107.85 22.28
C GLY A 201 -8.16 107.86 21.43
N GLY A 202 -9.25 108.40 22.00
CA GLY A 202 -10.43 108.96 21.32
C GLY A 202 -11.57 107.95 21.11
N GLY A 203 -12.77 108.08 21.67
CA GLY A 203 -13.49 109.26 22.15
C GLY A 203 -14.62 109.59 21.17
N GLN A 204 -15.78 108.93 21.33
CA GLN A 204 -17.13 109.52 21.31
C GLN A 204 -18.18 108.46 21.67
#